data_AF-A0A6G1IG27-F1
#
_entry.id   AF-A0A6G1IG27-F1
#
_cell.length_a   1.000
_cell.length_b   1.000
_cell.length_c   1.000
_cell.angle_alpha   90.00
_cell.angle_beta   90.00
_cell.angle_gamma   90.00
#
_symmetry.space_group_name_H-M   'P 1'
#
loop_
_entity.id
_entity.type
_entity.pdbx_description
1 polymer ?
#
loop_
_entity_poly.entity_id
_entity_poly.type
_entity_poly.pdbx_seq_one_letter_code
_entity_poly.pdbx_strand_id
1 'polypeptide(L)'
;LAKRGCFSTGQDWGGNEAAAKSAAYEACAGTLATSGAYPDDFRTYCKNIGQKMKVDFTLKKISSGSRSIASAECVDGLYKEINGCSHGGRTAYTNWEYT
;
A
#
# COMPACT_ATOMS: atom_id res chain seq x y z
N LEU A 1 -16.32 0.47 -10.50
CA LEU A 1 -15.48 -0.59 -9.92
C LEU A 1 -14.02 -0.23 -10.19
N ALA A 2 -13.17 -0.11 -9.18
CA ALA A 2 -11.74 0.15 -9.39
C ALA A 2 -11.10 -1.07 -10.10
N LYS A 3 -10.35 -0.85 -11.18
CA LYS A 3 -9.63 -1.91 -11.88
C LYS A 3 -8.36 -2.21 -11.08
N ARG A 4 -8.38 -3.29 -10.30
CA ARG A 4 -7.19 -3.79 -9.58
C ARG A 4 -6.11 -4.14 -10.60
N GLY A 5 -4.97 -3.47 -10.53
CA GLY A 5 -3.83 -3.74 -11.40
C GLY A 5 -2.78 -4.58 -10.69
N CYS A 6 -2.90 -5.91 -10.73
CA CYS A 6 -1.84 -6.78 -10.21
C CYS A 6 -0.60 -6.69 -11.09
N PHE A 7 0.58 -6.64 -10.47
CA PHE A 7 1.83 -6.72 -11.21
C PHE A 7 2.03 -8.12 -11.76
N SER A 8 2.49 -8.22 -13.01
CA SER A 8 2.78 -9.50 -13.68
C SER A 8 4.23 -9.94 -13.54
N THR A 9 5.07 -9.11 -12.91
CA THR A 9 6.50 -9.34 -12.69
C THR A 9 6.87 -8.92 -11.27
N GLY A 10 8.03 -9.35 -10.80
CA GLY A 10 8.48 -9.16 -9.43
C GLY A 10 8.59 -10.47 -8.68
N GLN A 11 8.91 -10.38 -7.40
CA GLN A 11 9.02 -11.55 -6.55
C GLN A 11 7.63 -11.92 -6.01
N ASP A 12 7.26 -13.19 -6.17
CA ASP A 12 6.05 -13.74 -5.55
C ASP A 12 6.13 -13.68 -4.03
N TRP A 13 5.03 -13.36 -3.36
CA TRP A 13 4.99 -13.32 -1.91
C TRP A 13 5.44 -14.64 -1.29
N GLY A 14 4.99 -15.78 -1.83
CA GLY A 14 5.23 -17.11 -1.27
C GLY A 14 5.07 -17.12 0.26
N GLY A 15 6.08 -17.64 0.96
CA GLY A 15 6.11 -17.66 2.43
C GLY A 15 6.27 -16.29 3.12
N ASN A 16 6.49 -15.21 2.36
CA ASN A 16 6.70 -13.86 2.89
C ASN A 16 5.42 -13.00 2.94
N GLU A 17 4.26 -13.53 2.54
CA GLU A 17 3.00 -12.76 2.55
C GLU A 17 2.67 -12.19 3.94
N ALA A 18 2.86 -12.97 5.00
CA ALA A 18 2.66 -12.51 6.37
C ALA A 18 3.65 -11.40 6.78
N ALA A 19 4.90 -11.48 6.33
CA ALA A 19 5.90 -10.45 6.56
C ALA A 19 5.55 -9.16 5.80
N ALA A 20 5.05 -9.26 4.56
CA ALA A 20 4.54 -8.13 3.80
C ALA A 20 3.36 -7.44 4.52
N LYS A 21 2.42 -8.22 5.08
CA LYS A 21 1.31 -7.70 5.89
C LYS A 21 1.78 -7.01 7.16
N SER A 22 2.78 -7.55 7.86
CA SER A 22 3.38 -6.89 9.03
C SER A 22 4.03 -5.56 8.63
N ALA A 23 4.78 -5.55 7.52
CA ALA A 23 5.41 -4.34 7.02
C ALA A 23 4.38 -3.28 6.59
N ALA A 24 3.26 -3.67 5.97
CA ALA A 24 2.18 -2.75 5.61
C ALA A 24 1.50 -2.17 6.86
N TYR A 25 1.31 -2.96 7.92
CA TYR A 25 0.82 -2.48 9.20
C TYR A 25 1.76 -1.41 9.80
N GLU A 26 3.06 -1.69 9.83
CA GLU A 26 4.06 -0.73 10.32
C GLU A 26 4.09 0.55 9.47
N ALA A 27 4.05 0.42 8.14
CA ALA A 27 4.02 1.54 7.21
C ALA A 27 2.83 2.46 7.47
N CYS A 28 1.64 1.88 7.68
CA CYS A 28 0.41 2.62 7.95
C CYS A 28 0.29 3.13 9.40
N ALA A 29 0.94 2.50 10.38
CA ALA A 29 1.01 3.00 11.75
C ALA A 29 1.97 4.19 11.88
N GLY A 30 2.97 4.29 10.99
CA GLY A 30 3.97 5.35 10.99
C GLY A 30 3.84 6.28 9.77
N THR A 31 4.57 5.94 8.71
CA THR A 31 4.88 6.88 7.61
C THR A 31 3.69 7.23 6.72
N LEU A 32 2.85 6.26 6.38
CA LEU A 32 1.86 6.39 5.30
C LEU A 32 0.56 7.06 5.77
N ALA A 33 0.05 6.70 6.96
CA ALA A 33 -1.12 7.38 7.50
C ALA A 33 -0.79 8.84 7.81
N THR A 34 -1.73 9.73 7.50
CA THR A 34 -1.49 11.18 7.63
C THR A 34 -2.78 11.93 7.79
N SER A 35 -2.68 13.10 8.41
CA SER A 35 -3.72 14.12 8.39
C SER A 35 -3.53 15.07 7.22
N GLY A 36 -4.64 15.51 6.61
CA GLY A 36 -4.64 16.68 5.71
C GLY A 36 -3.83 16.56 4.42
N ALA A 37 -3.75 15.37 3.82
CA ALA A 37 -3.09 15.21 2.51
C ALA A 37 -3.89 15.89 1.40
N TYR A 38 -3.22 16.65 0.56
CA TYR A 38 -3.76 17.32 -0.61
C TYR A 38 -3.66 16.42 -1.86
N PRO A 39 -4.40 16.74 -2.94
CA PRO A 39 -4.30 16.00 -4.20
C PRO A 39 -2.83 15.88 -4.67
N ASP A 40 -2.47 14.71 -5.15
CA ASP A 40 -1.12 14.31 -5.57
C ASP A 40 -0.07 14.14 -4.48
N ASP A 41 -0.38 14.43 -3.21
CA ASP A 41 0.48 14.04 -2.09
C ASP A 41 0.66 12.53 -2.08
N PHE A 42 1.91 12.09 -1.98
CA PHE A 42 2.24 10.68 -1.84
C PHE A 42 3.28 10.46 -0.75
N ARG A 43 3.21 9.29 -0.14
CA ARG A 43 4.12 8.85 0.92
C ARG A 43 4.59 7.45 0.58
N THR A 44 5.85 7.18 0.86
CA THR A 44 6.47 5.89 0.57
C THR A 44 7.09 5.28 1.82
N TYR A 45 7.10 3.95 1.86
CA TYR A 45 7.75 3.18 2.91
C TYR A 45 8.43 1.96 2.29
N CYS A 46 9.74 1.85 2.51
CA CYS A 46 10.54 0.72 2.04
C CYS A 46 11.03 -0.08 3.25
N LYS A 47 10.85 -1.41 3.21
CA LYS A 47 11.37 -2.32 4.25
C LYS A 47 11.79 -3.65 3.66
N ASN A 48 12.92 -4.16 4.12
CA ASN A 48 13.34 -5.53 3.82
C ASN A 48 12.41 -6.53 4.55
N ILE A 49 11.92 -7.52 3.80
CA ILE A 49 11.13 -8.63 4.33
C ILE A 49 11.85 -9.94 3.99
N GLY A 50 12.15 -10.76 5.00
CA GLY A 50 13.00 -11.94 4.80
C GLY A 50 14.45 -11.57 4.40
N GLN A 51 15.16 -12.51 3.79
CA GLN A 51 16.60 -12.36 3.54
C GLN A 51 16.97 -11.64 2.23
N LYS A 52 16.11 -11.70 1.20
CA LYS A 52 16.42 -11.21 -0.15
C LYS A 52 15.26 -10.45 -0.80
N MET A 53 14.22 -10.14 -0.04
CA MET A 53 13.04 -9.45 -0.54
C MET A 53 12.86 -8.13 0.20
N LYS A 54 12.27 -7.16 -0.48
CA LYS A 54 11.83 -5.91 0.10
C LYS A 54 10.44 -5.57 -0.40
N VAL A 55 9.74 -4.77 0.37
CA VAL A 55 8.49 -4.13 -0.03
C VAL A 55 8.72 -2.63 -0.17
N ASP A 56 8.08 -2.05 -1.17
CA ASP A 56 8.05 -0.62 -1.45
C ASP A 56 6.58 -0.19 -1.50
N PHE A 57 6.01 0.23 -0.37
CA PHE A 57 4.63 0.68 -0.31
C PHE A 57 4.53 2.17 -0.63
N THR A 58 3.52 2.53 -1.41
CA THR A 58 3.16 3.92 -1.71
C THR A 58 1.68 4.16 -1.48
N LEU A 59 1.37 5.25 -0.80
CA LEU A 59 0.02 5.77 -0.66
C LEU A 59 -0.06 7.15 -1.31
N LYS A 60 -0.92 7.31 -2.32
CA LYS A 60 -1.12 8.58 -3.03
C LYS A 60 -2.55 9.09 -2.89
N LYS A 61 -2.72 10.37 -2.55
CA LYS A 61 -4.01 11.06 -2.54
C LYS A 61 -4.42 11.41 -3.97
N ILE A 62 -5.58 10.92 -4.40
CA ILE A 62 -6.05 11.08 -5.79
C ILE A 62 -7.38 11.84 -5.91
N SER A 63 -8.17 11.95 -4.84
CA SER A 63 -9.37 12.78 -4.88
C SER A 63 -9.04 14.27 -4.75
N SER A 64 -10.00 15.13 -5.08
CA SER A 64 -9.92 16.57 -4.82
C SER A 64 -9.97 16.88 -3.31
N GLY A 65 -9.56 18.09 -2.94
CA GLY A 65 -9.56 18.57 -1.55
C GLY A 65 -8.57 17.83 -0.63
N SER A 66 -8.44 18.32 0.60
CA SER A 66 -7.62 17.64 1.62
C SER A 66 -8.37 16.49 2.27
N ARG A 67 -7.66 15.43 2.64
CA ARG A 67 -8.22 14.31 3.40
C ARG A 67 -7.17 13.69 4.32
N SER A 68 -7.63 13.27 5.49
CA SER A 68 -6.85 12.43 6.39
C SER A 68 -7.14 10.95 6.13
N ILE A 69 -6.14 10.10 6.33
CA ILE A 69 -6.30 8.65 6.31
C ILE A 69 -5.80 8.07 7.62
N ALA A 70 -6.67 7.32 8.29
CA ALA A 70 -6.31 6.58 9.49
C ALA A 70 -5.57 5.29 9.12
N SER A 71 -4.74 4.80 10.04
CA SER A 71 -3.97 3.56 9.84
C SER A 71 -4.85 2.38 9.42
N ALA A 72 -6.07 2.26 9.95
CA ALA A 72 -6.99 1.18 9.59
C ALA A 72 -7.41 1.21 8.09
N GLU A 73 -7.75 2.38 7.55
CA GLU A 73 -8.08 2.54 6.12
C GLU A 73 -6.86 2.27 5.25
N CYS A 74 -5.69 2.77 5.67
CA CYS A 74 -4.42 2.55 4.99
C CYS A 74 -4.07 1.04 4.90
N VAL A 75 -4.16 0.32 6.02
CA VAL A 75 -3.87 -1.11 6.10
C VAL A 75 -4.84 -1.92 5.26
N ASP A 76 -6.14 -1.63 5.34
CA ASP A 76 -7.16 -2.33 4.55
C ASP A 76 -6.89 -2.20 3.04
N GLY A 77 -6.48 -1.01 2.57
CA GLY A 77 -6.09 -0.80 1.18
C GLY A 77 -4.86 -1.60 0.76
N LEU A 78 -3.77 -1.57 1.54
CA LEU A 78 -2.56 -2.34 1.21
C LEU A 78 -2.78 -3.87 1.33
N TYR A 79 -3.57 -4.32 2.31
CA TYR A 79 -3.88 -5.74 2.47
C TYR A 79 -4.65 -6.30 1.30
N LYS A 80 -5.54 -5.48 0.70
CA LYS A 80 -6.22 -5.86 -0.54
C LYS A 80 -5.22 -6.13 -1.67
N GLU A 81 -4.18 -5.31 -1.82
CA GLU A 81 -3.16 -5.53 -2.84
C GLU A 81 -2.33 -6.79 -2.54
N ILE A 82 -1.92 -7.01 -1.29
CA ILE A 82 -1.16 -8.20 -0.90
C ILE A 82 -1.97 -9.49 -1.07
N ASN A 83 -3.23 -9.51 -0.60
CA ASN A 83 -4.10 -10.68 -0.68
C ASN A 83 -4.59 -10.97 -2.10
N GLY A 84 -4.75 -9.93 -2.92
CA GLY A 84 -5.37 -10.01 -4.23
C GLY A 84 -4.38 -10.20 -5.38
N CYS A 85 -3.10 -9.93 -5.16
CA CYS A 85 -2.08 -9.95 -6.20
C CYS A 85 -0.80 -10.61 -5.68
N SER A 86 -0.38 -11.72 -6.29
CA SER A 86 0.74 -12.53 -5.81
C SER A 86 2.10 -11.82 -5.84
N HIS A 87 2.23 -10.73 -6.59
CA HIS A 87 3.48 -9.95 -6.74
C HIS A 87 3.28 -8.47 -6.32
N GLY A 88 2.22 -8.20 -5.58
CA GLY A 88 1.74 -6.84 -5.33
C GLY A 88 0.94 -6.27 -6.50
N GLY A 89 0.42 -5.08 -6.29
CA GLY A 89 -0.46 -4.45 -7.26
C GLY A 89 -0.65 -2.98 -6.98
N ARG A 90 -1.34 -2.34 -7.90
CA ARG A 90 -1.76 -0.95 -7.81
C ARG A 90 -3.26 -0.88 -7.96
N THR A 91 -3.92 -0.26 -6.99
CA THR A 91 -5.36 0.01 -7.07
C THR A 91 -5.70 1.38 -6.54
N ALA A 92 -6.45 2.14 -7.34
CA ALA A 92 -7.06 3.39 -6.96
C ALA A 92 -8.47 3.15 -6.40
N TYR A 93 -8.68 3.45 -5.12
CA TYR A 93 -10.01 3.56 -4.52
C TYR A 93 -10.34 5.03 -4.35
N THR A 94 -11.63 5.40 -4.38
CA THR A 94 -12.20 6.78 -4.35
C THR A 94 -11.25 7.93 -4.00
N ASN A 95 -10.54 7.88 -2.87
CA ASN A 95 -9.64 8.92 -2.39
C ASN A 95 -8.14 8.62 -2.52
N TRP A 96 -7.74 7.35 -2.59
CA TRP A 96 -6.36 6.92 -2.43
C TRP A 96 -5.97 5.85 -3.45
N GLU A 97 -4.78 5.98 -4.02
CA GLU A 97 -4.10 4.92 -4.75
C GLU A 97 -3.09 4.23 -3.83
N TYR A 98 -3.14 2.90 -3.83
CA TYR A 98 -2.30 2.01 -3.05
C TYR A 98 -1.39 1.27 -4.02
N THR A 99 -0.10 1.19 -3.72
CA THR A 99 0.90 0.39 -4.44
C THR A 99 1.84 -0.28 -3.47
#